data_AF-A0A7J2R737-F1
#
_entry.id   AF-A0A7J2R737-F1
#
_cell.length_a   1.000
_cell.length_b   1.000
_cell.length_c   1.000
_cell.angle_alpha   90.00
_cell.angle_beta   90.00
_cell.angle_gamma   90.00
#
_symmetry.space_group_name_H-M   'P 1'
#
loop_
_entity.id
_entity.type
_entity.pdbx_description
1 polymer ?
#
loop_
_entity_poly.entity_id
_entity_poly.type
_entity_poly.pdbx_seq_one_letter_code
_entity_poly.pdbx_strand_id
1 'polypeptide(L)' 'MKEVKPKWILVELKRFDQIMLQISMYDPILGEYEIAGTIRVDESDMESRGAWQKAIEAMNQEHSQQTSSRR' A
#
# COMPACT_ATOMS: atom_id res chain seq x y z
N MET A 1 12.47 -14.47 17.26
CA MET A 1 12.40 -13.36 16.29
C MET A 1 10.92 -12.97 16.15
N LYS A 2 10.57 -11.68 16.21
CA LYS A 2 9.18 -11.26 15.98
C LYS A 2 8.89 -11.45 14.48
N GLU A 3 7.90 -12.26 14.13
CA GLU A 3 7.39 -12.32 12.76
C GLU A 3 6.88 -10.92 12.37
N VAL A 4 7.57 -10.28 11.44
CA VAL A 4 7.09 -9.03 10.87
C VAL A 4 6.13 -9.40 9.75
N LYS A 5 4.87 -8.97 9.90
CA LYS A 5 3.82 -9.26 8.91
C LYS A 5 4.06 -8.39 7.66
N PRO A 6 3.79 -8.91 6.45
CA PRO A 6 3.78 -8.08 5.25
C PRO A 6 2.84 -6.88 5.44
N LYS A 7 3.30 -5.69 5.06
CA LYS A 7 2.55 -4.44 5.19
C LYS A 7 2.57 -3.67 3.89
N TRP A 8 1.39 -3.35 3.38
CA TRP A 8 1.21 -2.54 2.19
C TRP A 8 1.16 -1.06 2.55
N ILE A 9 1.80 -0.22 1.74
CA ILE A 9 1.76 1.24 1.87
C ILE A 9 1.49 1.88 0.50
N LEU A 10 0.87 3.05 0.56
CA LEU A 10 0.65 3.92 -0.59
C LEU A 10 1.48 5.19 -0.39
N VAL A 11 2.35 5.50 -1.35
CA VAL A 11 3.16 6.72 -1.35
C VAL A 11 2.70 7.60 -2.49
N GLU A 12 2.35 8.84 -2.17
CA GLU A 12 2.00 9.83 -3.18
C GLU A 12 3.23 10.58 -3.65
N LEU A 13 3.46 10.56 -4.96
CA LEU A 13 4.53 11.24 -5.66
C LEU A 13 3.89 12.29 -6.56
N LYS A 14 4.04 13.56 -6.20
CA LYS A 14 3.54 14.67 -7.02
C LYS A 14 4.59 15.09 -8.04
N ARG A 15 4.20 15.18 -9.30
CA ARG A 15 5.05 15.73 -10.36
C ARG A 15 4.23 16.63 -11.27
N PHE A 16 4.53 17.93 -11.24
CA PHE A 16 3.81 18.96 -12.00
C PHE A 16 2.30 18.89 -11.78
N ASP A 17 1.54 18.53 -12.82
CA ASP A 17 0.09 18.41 -12.90
C ASP A 17 -0.42 16.98 -12.67
N GLN A 18 0.47 16.04 -12.33
CA GLN A 18 0.14 14.63 -12.16
C GLN A 18 0.44 14.15 -10.74
N ILE A 19 -0.47 13.32 -10.23
CA ILE A 19 -0.27 12.55 -9.00
C ILE A 19 0.05 11.12 -9.39
N MET A 20 1.14 10.58 -8.85
CA MET A 20 1.48 9.17 -8.99
C MET A 20 1.39 8.50 -7.64
N LEU A 21 0.62 7.44 -7.55
CA LEU A 21 0.51 6.61 -6.36
C LEU A 21 1.42 5.40 -6.53
N GLN A 22 2.44 5.31 -5.70
CA GLN A 22 3.33 4.15 -5.63
C GLN A 22 2.83 3.20 -4.54
N ILE A 23 2.52 1.97 -4.92
CA ILE A 23 2.14 0.89 -4.02
C ILE A 23 3.41 0.12 -3.67
N SER A 24 3.74 0.04 -2.39
CA SER A 24 4.91 -0.70 -1.91
C SER A 24 4.50 -1.70 -0.83
N MET A 25 5.19 -2.84 -0.81
CA MET A 25 5.00 -3.90 0.19
C MET A 25 6.27 -4.05 1.00
N TYR A 26 6.14 -4.11 2.33
CA TYR A 26 7.26 -4.46 3.19
C TYR A 26 7.55 -5.96 3.09
N ASP A 27 8.75 -6.31 2.63
CA ASP A 27 9.27 -7.67 2.65
C ASP A 27 9.99 -7.91 3.99
N PRO A 28 9.46 -8.78 4.88
CA PRO A 28 10.08 -9.08 6.15
C PRO A 28 11.35 -9.95 6.06
N ILE A 29 11.59 -10.61 4.93
CA ILE A 29 12.79 -11.41 4.66
C ILE A 29 13.95 -10.47 4.31
N LEU A 30 13.69 -9.49 3.45
CA LEU A 30 14.70 -8.51 3.01
C LEU A 30 14.85 -7.34 3.99
N GLY A 31 13.81 -7.07 4.79
CA GLY A 31 13.80 -5.96 5.75
C GLY A 31 13.58 -4.59 5.11
N GLU A 32 13.04 -4.55 3.89
CA GLU A 32 12.86 -3.33 3.11
C GLU A 32 11.50 -3.28 2.39
N TYR A 33 11.17 -2.11 1.86
CA TYR A 33 9.96 -1.91 1.05
C TYR A 33 10.28 -2.11 -0.43
N GLU A 34 9.55 -3.01 -1.08
CA GLU A 34 9.61 -3.22 -2.52
C GLU A 34 8.43 -2.55 -3.22
N ILE A 35 8.68 -2.01 -4.41
CA ILE A 35 7.63 -1.42 -5.25
C ILE A 35 6.86 -2.54 -5.93
N ALA A 36 5.58 -2.67 -5.59
CA ALA A 36 4.68 -3.62 -6.22
C ALA A 36 4.03 -3.03 -7.49
N GLY A 37 3.87 -1.71 -7.54
CA GLY A 37 3.31 -1.04 -8.71
C GLY A 37 3.17 0.46 -8.56
N THR A 38 2.81 1.11 -9.66
CA THR A 38 2.56 2.55 -9.73
C THR A 38 1.29 2.84 -10.50
N ILE A 39 0.50 3.79 -10.02
CA ILE A 39 -0.76 4.22 -10.60
C ILE A 39 -0.68 5.72 -10.86
N ARG A 40 -1.09 6.15 -12.04
CA ARG A 40 -1.22 7.58 -12.35
C ARG A 40 -2.64 8.02 -12.05
N VAL A 41 -2.77 9.15 -11.37
CA VAL A 41 -4.03 9.78 -10.99
C VAL A 41 -3.94 11.23 -11.42
N ASP A 42 -4.92 11.69 -12.18
CA ASP A 42 -5.03 13.09 -12.53
C ASP A 42 -5.52 13.88 -11.31
N GLU A 43 -5.11 15.16 -11.15
CA GLU A 43 -5.51 15.96 -9.98
C GLU A 43 -7.04 16.14 -9.85
N SER A 44 -7.77 16.04 -10.96
CA SER A 44 -9.25 16.06 -10.97
C SER A 44 -9.88 14.77 -10.42
N ASP A 45 -9.12 13.68 -10.32
CA ASP A 45 -9.58 12.37 -9.88
C ASP A 45 -9.23 12.10 -8.41
N MET A 46 -9.68 13.01 -7.54
CA MET A 46 -9.53 12.88 -6.09
C MET A 46 -10.29 11.66 -5.53
N GLU A 47 -11.34 11.19 -6.23
CA GLU A 47 -12.11 10.01 -5.84
C GLU A 47 -11.29 8.73 -5.97
N SER A 48 -10.55 8.54 -7.07
CA SER A 48 -9.66 7.40 -7.26
C SER A 48 -8.57 7.32 -6.19
N ARG A 49 -8.00 8.46 -5.79
CA ARG A 49 -7.01 8.50 -4.69
C ARG A 49 -7.59 7.95 -3.39
N GLY A 50 -8.78 8.42 -3.01
CA GLY A 50 -9.45 7.95 -1.80
C GLY A 50 -9.80 6.47 -1.84
N ALA A 51 -10.20 5.96 -3.01
CA ALA A 51 -10.49 4.54 -3.23
C ALA A 51 -9.24 3.66 -3.04
N TRP A 52 -8.10 4.05 -3.60
CA TRP A 52 -6.84 3.31 -3.45
C TRP A 52 -6.34 3.29 -2.00
N GLN A 53 -6.44 4.42 -1.29
CA GLN A 53 -6.09 4.47 0.12
C GLN A 53 -6.92 3.48 0.95
N LYS A 54 -8.25 3.47 0.74
CA LYS A 54 -9.16 2.53 1.42
C LYS A 54 -8.87 1.07 1.06
N ALA A 55 -8.55 0.78 -0.20
CA ALA A 55 -8.20 -0.56 -0.64
C ALA A 55 -6.95 -1.10 0.07
N ILE A 56 -5.90 -0.28 0.20
CA ILE A 56 -4.67 -0.64 0.93
C ILE A 56 -4.93 -0.85 2.43
N GLU A 57 -5.79 -0.03 3.03
CA GLU A 57 -6.21 -0.21 4.42
C GLU A 57 -6.95 -1.53 4.62
N ALA A 58 -7.90 -1.86 3.74
CA ALA A 58 -8.63 -3.13 3.78
C ALA A 58 -7.70 -4.33 3.62
N MET A 59 -6.77 -4.31 2.66
CA MET A 59 -5.78 -5.37 2.46
C MET A 59 -4.94 -5.61 3.72
N ASN A 60 -4.47 -4.55 4.37
CA ASN A 60 -3.69 -4.65 5.60
C ASN A 60 -4.52 -5.23 6.77
N GLN A 61 -5.81 -4.89 6.86
CA GLN A 61 -6.71 -5.44 7.87
C GLN A 61 -6.94 -6.94 7.65
N GLU A 62 -7.25 -7.36 6.42
CA GLU A 62 -7.44 -8.78 6.06
C GLU A 62 -6.21 -9.62 6.38
N HIS A 63 -5.01 -9.15 5.99
CA HIS A 63 -3.76 -9.83 6.30
C HIS A 63 -3.46 -9.89 7.81
N SER A 64 -3.81 -8.85 8.57
CA SER A 64 -3.68 -8.85 10.03
C SER A 64 -4.63 -9.85 10.69
N GLN A 65 -5.85 -10.01 10.18
CA GLN A 65 -6.85 -10.95 10.71
C GLN A 65 -6.53 -12.42 10.36
N GLN A 66 -6.09 -12.71 9.13
CA GLN A 66 -5.69 -14.07 8.73
C GLN A 66 -4.53 -14.63 9.56
N THR A 67 -3.61 -13.77 9.97
CA THR A 67 -2.49 -14.14 10.83
C THR A 67 -2.86 -14.26 12.31
N SER A 68 -3.99 -13.70 12.74
CA SER A 68 -4.54 -13.89 14.09
C SER A 68 -5.42 -15.14 14.20
N SER A 69 -6.11 -15.54 13.13
CA SER A 69 -6.98 -16.73 13.11
C SER A 69 -6.24 -18.05 12.87
N ARG A 70 -4.94 -17.99 12.53
CA ARG A 70 -4.05 -19.15 12.35
C ARG A 70 -3.15 -19.46 13.57
N ARG A 71 -3.38 -18.79 14.70
CA ARG A 71 -2.66 -19.04 15.96
C ARG A 71 -3.55 -19.67 17.00
#